data_AF-A0A8S2QCF2-F1
#
_entry.id   AF-A0A8S2QCF2-F1
#
_cell.length_a   1.000
_cell.length_b   1.000
_cell.length_c   1.000
_cell.angle_alpha   90.00
_cell.angle_beta   90.00
_cell.angle_gamma   90.00
#
_symmetry.space_group_name_H-M   'P 1'
#
loop_
_entity.id
_entity.type
_entity.pdbx_description
1 polymer ?
#
loop_
_entity_poly.entity_id
_entity_poly.type
_entity_poly.pdbx_seq_one_letter_code
_entity_poly.pdbx_strand_id
1 'polypeptide(L)'
;EKLDQWLHKYLIKEIVQTNLSTANAQTLLLIEKTSYFFQFILNWTLLIMEYYLLMGFDLSLYSKRELYDVYFYFAQIILFTHINVYKTSKNILNTTVPFLVQLNQKQQTNKNQINNQFVQQINSLIQHHSNDDPLAEFTNENNASQKKTKRKNPNVLVATNNEYHEQELLLIHGHFAMSTAMHRCLKALDIERRLKFSSNDSNYFLRDEIRYRHRFLPFANLCAPPYMPHADFLHIQHLSDNRYTASELYQDAIDNFSQAKIYFETYLNRVTTSKQYQQQTLNRTFTTGFTSLIDAESYIRIAKMNGIVLKLLLGGHKPDVKIDFDFSLHAHYPTLKL
;
A
#
# COMPACT_ATOMS: atom_id res chain seq x y z
N GLU A 1 14.23 -21.99 4.25
CA GLU A 1 13.41 -21.83 3.02
C GLU A 1 12.72 -20.48 3.07
N LYS A 2 12.67 -19.72 1.96
CA LYS A 2 11.85 -18.50 1.91
C LYS A 2 10.36 -18.89 1.99
N LEU A 3 9.53 -18.08 2.65
CA LEU A 3 8.10 -18.37 2.86
C LEU A 3 7.36 -18.69 1.54
N ASP A 4 7.74 -18.01 0.46
CA ASP A 4 7.20 -18.25 -0.89
C ASP A 4 7.63 -19.60 -1.48
N GLN A 5 8.87 -20.05 -1.21
CA GLN A 5 9.34 -21.36 -1.64
C GLN A 5 8.61 -22.47 -0.88
N TRP A 6 8.30 -22.23 0.40
CA TRP A 6 7.48 -23.14 1.19
C TRP A 6 6.04 -23.20 0.68
N LEU A 7 5.41 -22.04 0.44
CA LEU A 7 4.07 -21.93 -0.14
C LEU A 7 3.99 -22.59 -1.52
N HIS A 8 4.93 -22.31 -2.41
CA HIS A 8 4.96 -22.87 -3.76
C HIS A 8 5.14 -24.40 -3.74
N LYS A 9 6.00 -24.90 -2.86
CA LYS A 9 6.25 -26.34 -2.67
C LYS A 9 5.03 -27.06 -2.07
N TYR A 10 4.33 -26.40 -1.13
CA TYR A 10 3.10 -26.93 -0.54
C TYR A 10 1.96 -26.92 -1.56
N LEU A 11 1.82 -25.85 -2.35
CA LEU A 11 0.81 -25.72 -3.41
C LEU A 11 0.99 -26.78 -4.50
N ILE A 12 2.22 -26.96 -4.99
CA ILE A 12 2.52 -28.00 -5.98
C ILE A 12 2.21 -29.38 -5.40
N LYS A 13 2.59 -29.65 -4.14
CA LYS A 13 2.37 -30.95 -3.52
C LYS A 13 0.88 -31.28 -3.39
N GLU A 14 0.05 -30.31 -3.00
CA GLU A 14 -1.41 -30.48 -2.89
C GLU A 14 -2.07 -30.62 -4.27
N ILE A 15 -1.72 -29.77 -5.25
CA ILE A 15 -2.27 -29.80 -6.61
C ILE A 15 -1.91 -31.12 -7.31
N VAL A 16 -0.69 -31.61 -7.13
CA VAL A 16 -0.22 -32.88 -7.72
C VAL A 16 -0.87 -34.10 -7.05
N GLN A 17 -1.26 -34.01 -5.78
CA GLN A 17 -1.97 -35.10 -5.09
C GLN A 17 -3.46 -35.16 -5.43
N THR A 18 -4.09 -34.05 -5.81
CA THR A 18 -5.46 -34.04 -6.31
C THR A 18 -5.49 -34.23 -7.83
N ASN A 19 -5.84 -35.43 -8.30
CA ASN A 19 -6.02 -35.71 -9.73
C ASN A 19 -6.81 -34.61 -10.45
N LEU A 20 -6.16 -33.93 -11.41
CA LEU A 20 -6.68 -32.79 -12.17
C LEU A 20 -8.00 -33.05 -12.93
N SER A 21 -8.42 -34.31 -13.06
CA SER A 21 -9.64 -34.72 -13.74
C SER A 21 -10.93 -34.47 -12.94
N THR A 22 -10.82 -34.23 -11.63
CA THR A 22 -11.94 -33.86 -10.77
C THR A 22 -11.46 -32.78 -9.81
N ALA A 23 -11.44 -31.53 -10.27
CA ALA A 23 -11.19 -30.37 -9.40
C ALA A 23 -12.33 -30.29 -8.37
N ASN A 24 -12.12 -30.97 -7.24
CA ASN A 24 -13.07 -31.03 -6.15
C ASN A 24 -13.15 -29.63 -5.50
N ALA A 25 -14.31 -29.25 -4.95
CA ALA A 25 -14.52 -27.93 -4.35
C ALA A 25 -13.48 -27.57 -3.28
N GLN A 26 -12.84 -28.58 -2.68
CA GLN A 26 -11.74 -28.45 -1.72
C GLN A 26 -10.45 -27.89 -2.35
N THR A 27 -10.06 -28.31 -3.55
CA THR A 27 -8.86 -27.79 -4.25
C THR A 27 -9.06 -26.33 -4.63
N LEU A 28 -10.26 -25.95 -5.07
CA LEU A 28 -10.60 -24.56 -5.39
C LEU A 28 -10.57 -23.67 -4.13
N LEU A 29 -11.15 -24.15 -3.03
CA LEU A 29 -11.15 -23.45 -1.75
C LEU A 29 -9.72 -23.27 -1.17
N LEU A 30 -8.83 -24.24 -1.38
CA LEU A 30 -7.44 -24.13 -0.96
C LEU A 30 -6.68 -23.09 -1.78
N ILE A 31 -6.84 -23.11 -3.10
CA ILE A 31 -6.25 -22.09 -4.00
C ILE A 31 -6.72 -20.69 -3.57
N GLU A 32 -8.01 -20.54 -3.28
CA GLU A 32 -8.59 -19.28 -2.81
C GLU A 32 -8.00 -18.82 -1.46
N LYS A 33 -7.91 -19.73 -0.47
CA LYS A 33 -7.29 -19.44 0.83
C LYS A 33 -5.82 -19.05 0.72
N THR A 34 -5.06 -19.71 -0.16
CA THR A 34 -3.66 -19.37 -0.39
C THR A 34 -3.48 -18.01 -1.07
N SER A 35 -4.41 -17.62 -1.96
CA SER A 35 -4.43 -16.29 -2.58
C SER A 35 -4.65 -15.18 -1.55
N TYR A 36 -5.60 -15.35 -0.62
CA TYR A 36 -5.81 -14.38 0.47
C TYR A 36 -4.60 -14.24 1.39
N PHE A 37 -3.98 -15.37 1.75
CA PHE A 37 -2.81 -15.35 2.61
C PHE A 37 -1.60 -14.69 1.94
N PHE A 38 -1.37 -14.98 0.65
CA PHE A 38 -0.36 -14.30 -0.14
C PHE A 38 -0.60 -12.79 -0.21
N GLN A 39 -1.84 -12.38 -0.47
CA GLN A 39 -2.23 -10.98 -0.53
C GLN A 39 -2.00 -10.24 0.79
N PHE A 40 -2.29 -10.91 1.91
CA PHE A 40 -2.02 -10.40 3.24
C PHE A 40 -0.51 -10.21 3.48
N ILE A 41 0.30 -11.22 3.18
CA ILE A 41 1.77 -11.13 3.33
C ILE A 41 2.34 -10.02 2.45
N LEU A 42 1.90 -9.93 1.21
CA LEU A 42 2.39 -8.92 0.27
C LEU A 42 2.02 -7.51 0.73
N ASN A 43 0.80 -7.30 1.23
CA ASN A 43 0.38 -6.04 1.83
C ASN A 43 1.29 -5.62 3.00
N TRP A 44 1.56 -6.53 3.93
CA TRP A 44 2.45 -6.26 5.06
C TRP A 44 3.89 -6.00 4.63
N THR A 45 4.37 -6.75 3.62
CA THR A 45 5.71 -6.53 3.06
C THR A 45 5.83 -5.13 2.48
N LEU A 46 4.84 -4.70 1.71
CA LEU A 46 4.78 -3.34 1.15
C LEU A 46 4.75 -2.29 2.25
N LEU A 47 3.87 -2.44 3.26
CA LEU A 47 3.82 -1.52 4.40
C LEU A 47 5.17 -1.37 5.09
N ILE A 48 5.89 -2.47 5.31
CA ILE A 48 7.23 -2.45 5.92
C ILE A 48 8.23 -1.70 5.01
N MET A 49 8.20 -1.95 3.71
CA MET A 49 9.06 -1.24 2.75
C MET A 49 8.78 0.26 2.72
N GLU A 50 7.50 0.63 2.79
CA GLU A 50 7.04 2.01 2.84
C GLU A 50 7.56 2.72 4.09
N TYR A 51 7.33 2.12 5.27
CA TYR A 51 7.83 2.63 6.54
C TYR A 51 9.35 2.76 6.54
N TYR A 52 10.07 1.76 6.03
CA TYR A 52 11.52 1.80 5.96
C TYR A 52 12.02 3.01 5.15
N LEU A 53 11.41 3.28 3.98
CA LEU A 53 11.79 4.44 3.18
C LEU A 53 11.39 5.76 3.84
N LEU A 54 10.18 5.83 4.41
CA LEU A 54 9.71 7.05 5.06
C LEU A 54 10.52 7.42 6.30
N MET A 55 10.92 6.43 7.11
CA MET A 55 11.80 6.64 8.26
C MET A 55 13.13 7.29 7.86
N GLY A 56 13.60 7.09 6.63
CA GLY A 56 14.77 7.80 6.11
C GLY A 56 14.58 9.31 6.00
N PHE A 57 13.35 9.80 5.78
CA PHE A 57 13.03 11.23 5.85
C PHE A 57 12.98 11.71 7.29
N ASP A 58 12.29 11.00 8.18
CA ASP A 58 12.17 11.36 9.60
C ASP A 58 13.53 11.47 10.28
N LEU A 59 14.43 10.54 9.94
CA LEU A 59 15.81 10.52 10.44
C LEU A 59 16.75 11.43 9.64
N SER A 60 16.23 12.21 8.68
CA SER A 60 17.02 13.12 7.82
C SER A 60 18.22 12.45 7.14
N LEU A 61 18.05 11.19 6.74
CA LEU A 61 19.12 10.39 6.14
C LEU A 61 19.32 10.70 4.66
N TYR A 62 18.32 11.27 3.99
CA TYR A 62 18.37 11.56 2.55
C TYR A 62 19.00 12.92 2.27
N SER A 63 20.04 12.93 1.44
CA SER A 63 20.51 14.15 0.80
C SER A 63 19.55 14.61 -0.29
N LYS A 64 19.60 15.90 -0.65
CA LYS A 64 18.75 16.46 -1.72
C LYS A 64 18.95 15.77 -3.07
N ARG A 65 20.12 15.17 -3.31
CA ARG A 65 20.45 14.44 -4.54
C ARG A 65 19.73 13.09 -4.61
N GLU A 66 19.57 12.43 -3.47
CA GLU A 66 18.90 11.11 -3.39
C GLU A 66 17.38 11.22 -3.48
N LEU A 67 16.79 12.41 -3.29
CA LEU A 67 15.34 12.59 -3.32
C LEU A 67 14.73 12.13 -4.65
N TYR A 68 15.46 12.31 -5.77
CA TYR A 68 14.99 11.87 -7.08
C TYR A 68 14.76 10.36 -7.13
N ASP A 69 15.74 9.59 -6.64
CA ASP A 69 15.71 8.12 -6.61
C ASP A 69 14.67 7.62 -5.60
N VAL A 70 14.61 8.23 -4.41
CA VAL A 70 13.70 7.84 -3.34
C VAL A 70 12.25 8.02 -3.76
N TYR A 71 11.88 9.18 -4.31
CA TYR A 71 10.51 9.40 -4.76
C TYR A 71 10.15 8.56 -5.98
N PHE A 72 11.10 8.31 -6.89
CA PHE A 72 10.87 7.37 -7.99
C PHE A 72 10.56 5.97 -7.47
N TYR A 73 11.43 5.42 -6.63
CA TYR A 73 11.29 4.06 -6.13
C TYR A 73 10.01 3.90 -5.31
N PHE A 74 9.75 4.88 -4.44
CA PHE A 74 8.55 4.89 -3.61
C PHE A 74 7.27 4.93 -4.46
N ALA A 75 7.21 5.78 -5.50
CA ALA A 75 6.05 5.84 -6.39
C ALA A 75 5.92 4.60 -7.30
N GLN A 76 6.94 4.32 -8.10
CA GLN A 76 6.84 3.40 -9.24
C GLN A 76 6.97 1.93 -8.85
N ILE A 77 7.68 1.65 -7.75
CA ILE A 77 7.91 0.26 -7.32
C ILE A 77 6.96 -0.07 -6.17
N ILE A 78 6.95 0.73 -5.12
CA ILE A 78 6.24 0.37 -3.90
C ILE A 78 4.76 0.72 -4.00
N LEU A 79 4.42 2.01 -4.13
CA LEU A 79 3.03 2.47 -4.11
C LEU A 79 2.24 1.96 -5.32
N PHE A 80 2.85 1.90 -6.51
CA PHE A 80 2.21 1.29 -7.68
C PHE A 80 1.83 -0.17 -7.44
N THR A 81 2.75 -0.97 -6.88
CA THR A 81 2.46 -2.37 -6.53
C THR A 81 1.38 -2.43 -5.46
N HIS A 82 1.43 -1.55 -4.47
CA HIS A 82 0.43 -1.48 -3.39
C HIS A 82 -0.98 -1.18 -3.90
N ILE A 83 -1.12 -0.23 -4.84
CA ILE A 83 -2.40 0.04 -5.51
C ILE A 83 -2.91 -1.21 -6.22
N ASN A 84 -2.04 -1.95 -6.92
CA ASN A 84 -2.42 -3.16 -7.65
C ASN A 84 -2.82 -4.29 -6.71
N VAL A 85 -2.17 -4.41 -5.55
CA VAL A 85 -2.57 -5.30 -4.45
C VAL A 85 -4.00 -4.94 -4.01
N TYR A 86 -4.27 -3.70 -3.60
CA TYR A 86 -5.63 -3.31 -3.19
C TYR A 86 -6.69 -3.51 -4.26
N LYS A 87 -6.40 -3.19 -5.53
CA LYS A 87 -7.32 -3.45 -6.66
C LYS A 87 -7.62 -4.94 -6.81
N THR A 88 -6.60 -5.78 -6.72
CA THR A 88 -6.76 -7.24 -6.78
C THR A 88 -7.59 -7.76 -5.61
N SER A 89 -7.31 -7.28 -4.38
CA SER A 89 -8.09 -7.63 -3.19
C SER A 89 -9.58 -7.28 -3.36
N LYS A 90 -9.86 -6.07 -3.87
CA LYS A 90 -11.23 -5.60 -4.13
C LYS A 90 -11.92 -6.45 -5.19
N ASN A 91 -11.21 -6.80 -6.26
CA ASN A 91 -11.74 -7.67 -7.31
C ASN A 91 -12.08 -9.05 -6.74
N ILE A 92 -11.18 -9.66 -5.95
CA ILE A 92 -11.42 -10.95 -5.29
C ILE A 92 -12.64 -10.86 -4.37
N LEU A 93 -12.76 -9.81 -3.56
CA LEU A 93 -13.92 -9.62 -2.69
C LEU A 93 -15.23 -9.52 -3.50
N ASN A 94 -15.21 -8.77 -4.61
CA ASN A 94 -16.38 -8.56 -5.46
C ASN A 94 -16.77 -9.78 -6.30
N THR A 95 -15.83 -10.65 -6.68
CA THR A 95 -16.12 -11.86 -7.46
C THR A 95 -16.48 -13.05 -6.57
N THR A 96 -15.78 -13.21 -5.45
CA THR A 96 -15.86 -14.40 -4.60
C THR A 96 -17.07 -14.35 -3.67
N VAL A 97 -17.40 -13.19 -3.12
CA VAL A 97 -18.56 -13.05 -2.21
C VAL A 97 -19.87 -13.40 -2.92
N PRO A 98 -20.18 -12.90 -4.14
CA PRO A 98 -21.38 -13.31 -4.86
C PRO A 98 -21.39 -14.79 -5.22
N PHE A 99 -20.24 -15.35 -5.60
CA PHE A 99 -20.12 -16.77 -5.93
C PHE A 99 -20.43 -17.68 -4.72
N LEU A 100 -19.88 -17.34 -3.54
CA LEU A 100 -20.16 -18.05 -2.29
C LEU A 100 -21.63 -17.92 -1.87
N VAL A 101 -22.24 -16.75 -2.05
CA VAL A 101 -23.67 -16.54 -1.81
C VAL A 101 -24.51 -17.42 -2.74
N GLN A 102 -24.13 -17.52 -4.01
CA GLN A 102 -24.84 -18.35 -5.00
C GLN A 102 -24.70 -19.85 -4.73
N LEU A 103 -23.53 -20.31 -4.29
CA LEU A 103 -23.33 -21.70 -3.83
C LEU A 103 -24.18 -22.02 -2.60
N ASN A 104 -24.25 -21.12 -1.63
CA ASN A 104 -25.04 -21.31 -0.41
C ASN A 104 -26.55 -21.32 -0.71
N GLN A 105 -27.02 -20.50 -1.65
CA GLN A 105 -28.41 -20.52 -2.13
C GLN A 105 -28.76 -21.83 -2.85
N LYS A 106 -27.86 -22.35 -3.72
CA LYS A 106 -28.04 -23.66 -4.38
C LYS A 106 -28.06 -24.84 -3.39
N GLN A 107 -27.32 -24.76 -2.29
CA GLN A 107 -27.38 -25.77 -1.23
C GLN A 107 -28.67 -25.69 -0.41
N GLN A 108 -29.25 -24.50 -0.25
CA GLN A 108 -30.53 -24.33 0.46
C GLN A 108 -31.73 -24.81 -0.37
N THR A 109 -31.70 -24.70 -1.70
CA THR A 109 -32.76 -25.25 -2.58
C THR A 109 -32.75 -26.79 -2.64
N ASN A 110 -31.63 -27.43 -2.28
CA ASN A 110 -31.49 -28.90 -2.27
C ASN A 110 -31.64 -29.54 -0.87
N LYS A 111 -32.08 -28.79 0.14
CA LYS A 111 -32.19 -29.28 1.53
C LYS A 111 -33.24 -30.38 1.76
N ASN A 112 -34.00 -30.80 0.76
CA ASN A 112 -34.96 -31.90 0.93
C ASN A 112 -34.39 -33.30 0.67
N GLN A 113 -33.12 -33.50 0.30
CA GLN A 113 -32.67 -34.86 -0.04
C GLN A 113 -31.26 -35.32 0.34
N ILE A 114 -30.40 -34.54 1.02
CA ILE A 114 -29.05 -35.07 1.35
C ILE A 114 -28.75 -34.97 2.84
N ASN A 115 -29.00 -36.10 3.52
CA ASN A 115 -28.54 -36.44 4.85
C ASN A 115 -27.01 -36.62 4.81
N ASN A 116 -26.26 -35.53 4.86
CA ASN A 116 -24.81 -35.54 4.63
C ASN A 116 -24.03 -35.97 5.88
N GLN A 117 -23.50 -37.19 5.85
CA GLN A 117 -22.52 -37.75 6.81
C GLN A 117 -21.33 -36.81 7.08
N PHE A 118 -20.99 -35.93 6.14
CA PHE A 118 -19.92 -34.93 6.26
C PHE A 118 -20.16 -33.90 7.38
N VAL A 119 -21.41 -33.49 7.62
CA VAL A 119 -21.74 -32.54 8.72
C VAL A 119 -21.59 -33.21 10.08
N GLN A 120 -21.87 -34.53 10.16
CA GLN A 120 -21.66 -35.31 11.39
C GLN A 120 -20.17 -35.59 11.65
N GLN A 121 -19.36 -35.73 10.59
CA GLN A 121 -17.90 -35.88 10.71
C GLN A 121 -17.21 -34.57 11.13
N ILE A 122 -17.66 -33.41 10.65
CA ILE A 122 -17.13 -32.11 11.10
C ILE A 122 -17.49 -31.85 12.56
N ASN A 123 -18.72 -32.16 12.98
CA ASN A 123 -19.14 -31.97 14.37
C ASN A 123 -18.39 -32.90 15.35
N SER A 124 -18.01 -34.11 14.92
CA SER A 124 -17.19 -35.01 15.75
C SER A 124 -15.72 -34.59 15.81
N LEU A 125 -15.17 -34.01 14.73
CA LEU A 125 -13.80 -33.47 14.72
C LEU A 125 -13.65 -32.23 15.62
N ILE A 126 -14.67 -31.37 15.65
CA ILE A 126 -14.69 -30.16 16.51
C ILE A 126 -14.79 -30.54 18.00
N GLN A 127 -15.49 -31.63 18.34
CA GLN A 127 -15.55 -32.10 19.73
C GLN A 127 -14.27 -32.78 20.21
N HIS A 128 -13.49 -33.39 19.32
CA HIS A 128 -12.24 -34.05 19.71
C HIS A 128 -11.06 -33.11 19.97
N HIS A 129 -11.06 -31.89 19.40
CA HIS A 129 -9.96 -30.92 19.57
C HIS A 129 -10.22 -29.84 20.64
N SER A 130 -11.27 -29.97 21.44
CA SER A 130 -11.57 -29.02 22.53
C SER A 130 -11.02 -29.43 23.90
N ASN A 131 -10.40 -30.61 24.04
CA ASN A 131 -10.05 -31.16 25.35
C ASN A 131 -8.57 -31.11 25.74
N ASP A 132 -7.65 -30.72 24.83
CA ASP A 132 -6.19 -30.77 25.11
C ASP A 132 -5.45 -29.52 24.62
N ASP A 133 -5.80 -28.32 25.12
CA ASP A 133 -4.96 -27.13 24.94
C ASP A 133 -4.65 -26.45 26.30
N PRO A 134 -3.37 -26.31 26.73
CA PRO A 134 -3.00 -25.85 28.07
C PRO A 134 -3.12 -24.33 28.31
N LEU A 135 -3.88 -23.61 27.50
CA LEU A 135 -4.05 -22.14 27.60
C LEU A 135 -5.41 -21.71 28.17
N ALA A 136 -6.17 -22.64 28.76
CA ALA A 136 -7.51 -22.41 29.30
C ALA A 136 -7.57 -21.67 30.66
N GLU A 137 -6.47 -21.11 31.16
CA GLU A 137 -6.42 -20.48 32.49
C GLU A 137 -6.70 -18.96 32.52
N PHE A 138 -6.95 -18.30 31.38
CA PHE A 138 -7.19 -16.85 31.35
C PHE A 138 -8.65 -16.40 31.20
N THR A 139 -9.63 -17.31 31.22
CA THR A 139 -11.04 -16.92 31.20
C THR A 139 -11.87 -17.77 32.15
N ASN A 140 -11.81 -17.45 33.43
CA ASN A 140 -12.74 -17.97 34.43
C ASN A 140 -13.29 -16.80 35.26
N GLU A 141 -14.33 -16.15 34.75
CA GLU A 141 -15.35 -15.56 35.62
C GLU A 141 -16.73 -15.96 35.10
N ASN A 142 -17.38 -16.77 35.93
CA ASN A 142 -18.70 -17.33 35.72
C ASN A 142 -19.80 -16.28 35.94
N ASN A 143 -20.94 -16.53 35.27
CA ASN A 143 -22.30 -16.15 35.63
C ASN A 143 -22.80 -14.73 35.29
N ALA A 144 -23.37 -14.59 34.09
CA ALA A 144 -24.61 -13.82 33.90
C ALA A 144 -25.35 -14.21 32.61
N SER A 145 -26.41 -14.99 32.79
CA SER A 145 -27.71 -14.94 32.09
C SER A 145 -27.77 -14.52 30.62
N GLN A 146 -28.09 -15.50 29.77
CA GLN A 146 -28.82 -15.40 28.49
C GLN A 146 -29.11 -13.99 27.96
N LYS A 147 -28.17 -13.41 27.20
CA LYS A 147 -28.48 -12.39 26.19
C LYS A 147 -28.11 -12.95 24.82
N LYS A 148 -29.14 -13.18 23.98
CA LYS A 148 -28.98 -13.48 22.55
C LYS A 148 -28.06 -12.43 21.93
N THR A 149 -26.81 -12.80 21.63
CA THR A 149 -25.91 -11.99 20.82
C THR A 149 -26.54 -11.86 19.44
N LYS A 150 -27.01 -10.64 19.10
CA LYS A 150 -27.44 -10.30 17.74
C LYS A 150 -26.25 -10.58 16.81
N ARG A 151 -26.29 -11.69 16.07
CA ARG A 151 -25.40 -11.93 14.93
C ARG A 151 -25.53 -10.72 14.00
N LYS A 152 -24.47 -9.92 13.89
CA LYS A 152 -24.42 -8.80 12.95
C LYS A 152 -24.63 -9.38 11.55
N ASN A 153 -25.51 -8.75 10.78
CA ASN A 153 -25.86 -9.20 9.45
C ASN A 153 -24.60 -9.16 8.56
N PRO A 154 -24.17 -10.26 7.90
CA PRO A 154 -22.94 -10.31 7.12
C PRO A 154 -22.84 -9.19 6.06
N ASN A 155 -23.96 -8.73 5.52
CA ASN A 155 -24.02 -7.61 4.57
C ASN A 155 -23.52 -6.28 5.17
N VAL A 156 -23.67 -6.07 6.49
CA VAL A 156 -23.20 -4.84 7.18
C VAL A 156 -21.69 -4.89 7.44
N LEU A 157 -21.12 -6.08 7.67
CA LEU A 157 -19.68 -6.27 7.84
C LEU A 157 -18.92 -6.10 6.50
N VAL A 158 -19.49 -6.57 5.39
CA VAL A 158 -18.91 -6.38 4.06
C VAL A 158 -18.95 -4.91 3.63
N ALA A 159 -20.05 -4.19 3.92
CA ALA A 159 -20.17 -2.77 3.63
C ALA A 159 -19.15 -1.92 4.39
N THR A 160 -18.91 -2.24 5.67
CA THR A 160 -17.92 -1.52 6.49
C THR A 160 -16.49 -1.78 6.04
N ASN A 161 -16.12 -3.04 5.75
CA ASN A 161 -14.78 -3.36 5.22
C ASN A 161 -14.49 -2.67 3.87
N ASN A 162 -15.48 -2.59 2.98
CA ASN A 162 -15.33 -1.87 1.71
C ASN A 162 -15.08 -0.38 1.92
N GLU A 163 -15.72 0.25 2.90
CA GLU A 163 -15.51 1.67 3.19
C GLU A 163 -14.08 1.95 3.68
N TYR A 164 -13.53 1.10 4.56
CA TYR A 164 -12.13 1.22 4.98
C TYR A 164 -11.16 1.00 3.83
N HIS A 165 -11.34 -0.06 3.03
CA HIS A 165 -10.49 -0.32 1.88
C HIS A 165 -10.45 0.86 0.90
N GLU A 166 -11.60 1.50 0.68
CA GLU A 166 -11.69 2.69 -0.17
C GLU A 166 -10.97 3.91 0.44
N GLN A 167 -11.02 4.08 1.77
CA GLN A 167 -10.27 5.14 2.45
C GLN A 167 -8.76 4.94 2.34
N GLU A 168 -8.27 3.71 2.58
CA GLU A 168 -6.85 3.40 2.44
C GLU A 168 -6.37 3.58 1.00
N LEU A 169 -7.19 3.17 0.04
CA LEU A 169 -6.87 3.33 -1.37
C LEU A 169 -6.73 4.81 -1.75
N LEU A 170 -7.56 5.70 -1.22
CA LEU A 170 -7.42 7.15 -1.44
C LEU A 170 -6.08 7.69 -0.92
N LEU A 171 -5.64 7.23 0.26
CA LEU A 171 -4.35 7.63 0.83
C LEU A 171 -3.19 7.19 -0.05
N ILE A 172 -3.17 5.91 -0.45
CA ILE A 172 -2.11 5.36 -1.30
C ILE A 172 -2.06 6.09 -2.65
N HIS A 173 -3.22 6.40 -3.26
CA HIS A 173 -3.25 7.20 -4.49
C HIS A 173 -2.75 8.64 -4.28
N GLY A 174 -3.10 9.27 -3.16
CA GLY A 174 -2.58 10.59 -2.80
C GLY A 174 -1.07 10.60 -2.67
N HIS A 175 -0.50 9.63 -1.98
CA HIS A 175 0.95 9.45 -1.85
C HIS A 175 1.64 9.12 -3.17
N PHE A 176 1.02 8.30 -4.01
CA PHE A 176 1.53 7.98 -5.34
C PHE A 176 1.63 9.23 -6.20
N ALA A 177 0.58 10.05 -6.21
CA ALA A 177 0.53 11.30 -6.94
C ALA A 177 1.54 12.33 -6.39
N MET A 178 1.66 12.49 -5.06
CA MET A 178 2.67 13.37 -4.44
C MET A 178 4.10 12.97 -4.81
N SER A 179 4.42 11.68 -4.70
CA SER A 179 5.76 11.16 -4.96
C SER A 179 6.11 11.26 -6.44
N THR A 180 5.14 10.98 -7.32
CA THR A 180 5.28 11.18 -8.77
C THR A 180 5.52 12.66 -9.09
N ALA A 181 4.74 13.57 -8.50
CA ALA A 181 4.91 15.01 -8.70
C ALA A 181 6.30 15.49 -8.25
N MET A 182 6.77 15.06 -7.08
CA MET A 182 8.10 15.39 -6.57
C MET A 182 9.22 14.86 -7.47
N HIS A 183 9.12 13.61 -7.93
CA HIS A 183 10.09 13.03 -8.86
C HIS A 183 10.17 13.80 -10.19
N ARG A 184 9.02 14.15 -10.78
CA ARG A 184 8.95 14.95 -12.01
C ARG A 184 9.49 16.36 -11.81
N CYS A 185 9.13 16.99 -10.70
CA CYS A 185 9.63 18.30 -10.29
C CYS A 185 11.16 18.31 -10.16
N LEU A 186 11.73 17.34 -9.44
CA LEU A 186 13.17 17.21 -9.28
C LEU A 186 13.87 17.05 -10.63
N LYS A 187 13.29 16.27 -11.55
CA LYS A 187 13.85 16.11 -12.90
C LYS A 187 13.83 17.39 -13.70
N ALA A 188 12.72 18.12 -13.70
CA ALA A 188 12.59 19.40 -14.40
C ALA A 188 13.62 20.42 -13.87
N LEU A 189 13.75 20.51 -12.54
CA LEU A 189 14.72 21.39 -11.89
C LEU A 189 16.17 20.98 -12.19
N ASP A 190 16.45 19.70 -12.32
CA ASP A 190 17.78 19.19 -12.70
C ASP A 190 18.15 19.57 -14.15
N ILE A 191 17.20 19.40 -15.10
CA ILE A 191 17.38 19.82 -16.50
C ILE A 191 17.69 21.31 -16.61
N GLU A 192 16.98 22.15 -15.86
CA GLU A 192 17.23 23.61 -15.81
C GLU A 192 18.41 23.98 -14.90
N ARG A 193 19.05 23.02 -14.24
CA ARG A 193 20.11 23.20 -13.25
C ARG A 193 19.73 24.15 -12.12
N ARG A 194 18.48 24.12 -11.68
CA ARG A 194 17.93 25.03 -10.65
C ARG A 194 17.96 24.46 -9.24
N LEU A 195 18.40 23.22 -9.05
CA LEU A 195 18.55 22.65 -7.71
C LEU A 195 19.69 23.32 -6.93
N LYS A 196 19.39 23.74 -5.70
CA LYS A 196 20.40 24.27 -4.77
C LYS A 196 21.11 23.13 -4.04
N PHE A 197 22.34 22.83 -4.45
CA PHE A 197 23.23 21.91 -3.74
C PHE A 197 24.15 22.67 -2.79
N SER A 198 24.53 22.06 -1.66
CA SER A 198 25.51 22.66 -0.75
C SER A 198 26.91 22.56 -1.37
N SER A 199 27.74 23.60 -1.22
CA SER A 199 29.14 23.60 -1.70
C SER A 199 29.99 22.50 -1.06
N ASN A 200 29.61 22.03 0.13
CA ASN A 200 30.26 20.93 0.85
C ASN A 200 29.90 19.52 0.31
N ASP A 201 28.92 19.40 -0.59
CA ASP A 201 28.56 18.13 -1.24
C ASP A 201 29.59 17.69 -2.30
N SER A 202 30.57 18.53 -2.59
CA SER A 202 31.64 18.28 -3.58
C SER A 202 32.64 17.21 -3.11
N ASN A 203 32.73 16.91 -1.81
CA ASN A 203 33.74 15.99 -1.25
C ASN A 203 33.21 14.59 -0.89
N TYR A 204 31.96 14.25 -1.20
CA TYR A 204 31.42 12.90 -1.03
C TYR A 204 31.28 12.17 -2.38
N PHE A 205 32.43 11.98 -3.03
CA PHE A 205 32.66 11.22 -4.28
C PHE A 205 32.37 9.71 -4.19
N LEU A 206 31.63 9.24 -3.18
CA LEU A 206 31.15 7.87 -3.15
C LEU A 206 29.88 7.79 -4.00
N ARG A 207 30.12 7.66 -5.31
CA ARG A 207 29.29 7.17 -6.41
C ARG A 207 27.79 7.05 -6.05
N ASP A 208 26.90 7.77 -6.74
CA ASP A 208 25.43 7.71 -6.54
C ASP A 208 24.90 6.28 -6.39
N GLU A 209 25.54 5.33 -7.09
CA GLU A 209 25.35 3.88 -6.93
C GLU A 209 25.46 3.36 -5.49
N ILE A 210 26.47 3.77 -4.72
CA ILE A 210 26.69 3.33 -3.34
C ILE A 210 25.53 3.83 -2.47
N ARG A 211 25.14 5.10 -2.63
CA ARG A 211 23.99 5.68 -1.91
C ARG A 211 22.71 4.93 -2.26
N TYR A 212 22.42 4.77 -3.55
CA TYR A 212 21.29 3.99 -4.05
C TYR A 212 21.27 2.59 -3.43
N ARG A 213 22.40 1.89 -3.45
CA ARG A 213 22.51 0.56 -2.84
C ARG A 213 22.26 0.59 -1.34
N HIS A 214 22.85 1.50 -0.58
CA HIS A 214 22.57 1.59 0.85
C HIS A 214 21.08 1.83 1.16
N ARG A 215 20.34 2.51 0.27
CA ARG A 215 18.90 2.72 0.45
C ARG A 215 18.07 1.51 0.08
N PHE A 216 18.32 0.90 -1.07
CA PHE A 216 17.39 -0.08 -1.65
C PHE A 216 17.86 -1.54 -1.53
N LEU A 217 19.13 -1.79 -1.21
CA LEU A 217 19.67 -3.15 -1.01
C LEU A 217 18.95 -3.96 0.08
N PRO A 218 18.41 -3.37 1.17
CA PRO A 218 17.57 -4.12 2.11
C PRO A 218 16.39 -4.85 1.46
N PHE A 219 15.95 -4.40 0.29
CA PHE A 219 14.86 -5.02 -0.48
C PHE A 219 15.32 -6.14 -1.42
N ALA A 220 16.63 -6.35 -1.62
CA ALA A 220 17.18 -7.28 -2.61
C ALA A 220 16.74 -8.74 -2.41
N ASN A 221 16.37 -9.12 -1.19
CA ASN A 221 15.94 -10.48 -0.88
C ASN A 221 14.44 -10.72 -1.06
N LEU A 222 13.65 -9.66 -1.30
CA LEU A 222 12.20 -9.73 -1.50
C LEU A 222 11.87 -10.26 -2.89
N CYS A 223 10.82 -11.10 -2.98
CA CYS A 223 10.35 -11.63 -4.26
C CYS A 223 9.41 -10.65 -4.96
N ALA A 224 8.61 -9.90 -4.19
CA ALA A 224 7.63 -8.94 -4.71
C ALA A 224 7.46 -7.75 -3.73
N PRO A 225 7.50 -6.49 -4.19
CA PRO A 225 7.96 -6.10 -5.53
C PRO A 225 9.44 -6.41 -5.72
N PRO A 226 9.88 -6.73 -6.96
CA PRO A 226 11.28 -7.05 -7.23
C PRO A 226 12.16 -5.84 -6.92
N TYR A 227 13.30 -6.11 -6.28
CA TYR A 227 14.36 -5.12 -6.13
C TYR A 227 14.84 -4.65 -7.50
N MET A 228 14.98 -3.33 -7.66
CA MET A 228 15.57 -2.72 -8.85
C MET A 228 17.07 -2.50 -8.62
N PRO A 229 17.96 -3.21 -9.34
CA PRO A 229 19.38 -2.89 -9.36
C PRO A 229 19.63 -1.48 -9.89
N HIS A 230 20.70 -0.85 -9.40
CA HIS A 230 21.08 0.50 -9.85
C HIS A 230 21.29 0.61 -11.37
N ALA A 231 21.83 -0.44 -12.00
CA ALA A 231 22.02 -0.47 -13.45
C ALA A 231 20.69 -0.38 -14.22
N ASP A 232 19.65 -1.07 -13.74
CA ASP A 232 18.31 -1.05 -14.35
C ASP A 232 17.63 0.30 -14.11
N PHE A 233 17.82 0.87 -12.92
CA PHE A 233 17.35 2.23 -12.61
C PHE A 233 17.96 3.27 -13.57
N LEU A 234 19.29 3.25 -13.76
CA LEU A 234 19.96 4.14 -14.71
C LEU A 234 19.49 3.90 -16.15
N HIS A 235 19.25 2.65 -16.55
CA HIS A 235 18.72 2.35 -17.87
C HIS A 235 17.35 2.99 -18.09
N ILE A 236 16.43 2.87 -17.12
CA ILE A 236 15.10 3.51 -17.16
C ILE A 236 15.23 5.03 -17.19
N GLN A 237 16.15 5.59 -16.40
CA GLN A 237 16.42 7.02 -16.37
C GLN A 237 16.90 7.52 -17.73
N HIS A 238 17.89 6.87 -18.35
CA HIS A 238 18.41 7.25 -19.66
C HIS A 238 17.35 7.16 -20.77
N LEU A 239 16.46 6.17 -20.71
CA LEU A 239 15.30 6.09 -21.61
C LEU A 239 14.34 7.27 -21.41
N SER A 240 14.27 7.86 -20.22
CA SER A 240 13.42 9.00 -19.90
C SER A 240 14.06 10.36 -20.18
N ASP A 241 15.39 10.48 -20.11
CA ASP A 241 16.13 11.74 -20.16
C ASP A 241 15.94 12.52 -21.47
N ASN A 242 15.75 11.82 -22.60
CA ASN A 242 15.59 12.46 -23.91
C ASN A 242 14.12 12.57 -24.36
N ARG A 243 13.16 12.14 -23.53
CA ARG A 243 11.75 12.08 -23.94
C ARG A 243 10.91 13.28 -23.49
N TYR A 244 11.38 14.04 -22.50
CA TYR A 244 10.59 15.10 -21.90
C TYR A 244 11.42 16.37 -21.71
N THR A 245 10.81 17.49 -22.07
CA THR A 245 11.32 18.83 -21.75
C THR A 245 11.03 19.20 -20.30
N ALA A 246 11.77 20.16 -19.74
CA ALA A 246 11.51 20.65 -18.38
C ALA A 246 10.07 21.20 -18.24
N SER A 247 9.57 21.88 -19.28
CA SER A 247 8.19 22.40 -19.34
C SER A 247 7.14 21.30 -19.20
N GLU A 248 7.28 20.21 -19.96
CA GLU A 248 6.35 19.06 -19.88
C GLU A 248 6.41 18.39 -18.51
N LEU A 249 7.60 18.27 -17.92
CA LEU A 249 7.77 17.70 -16.59
C LEU A 249 7.19 18.58 -15.48
N TYR A 250 7.29 19.91 -15.60
CA TYR A 250 6.61 20.83 -14.69
C TYR A 250 5.09 20.69 -14.81
N GLN A 251 4.56 20.62 -16.03
CA GLN A 251 3.13 20.45 -16.24
C GLN A 251 2.63 19.12 -15.66
N ASP A 252 3.33 18.00 -15.93
CA ASP A 252 3.02 16.68 -15.34
C ASP A 252 3.07 16.73 -13.81
N ALA A 253 4.07 17.40 -13.22
CA ALA A 253 4.15 17.56 -11.77
C ALA A 253 2.98 18.39 -11.19
N ILE A 254 2.58 19.47 -11.87
CA ILE A 254 1.43 20.31 -11.47
C ILE A 254 0.14 19.49 -11.47
N ASP A 255 -0.07 18.68 -12.50
CA ASP A 255 -1.25 17.84 -12.64
C ASP A 255 -1.28 16.77 -11.54
N ASN A 256 -0.14 16.12 -11.27
CA ASN A 256 -0.02 15.16 -10.18
C ASN A 256 -0.21 15.78 -8.79
N PHE A 257 0.31 16.99 -8.51
CA PHE A 257 0.00 17.70 -7.26
C PHE A 257 -1.49 18.03 -7.14
N SER A 258 -2.14 18.40 -8.24
CA SER A 258 -3.57 18.66 -8.27
C SER A 258 -4.38 17.39 -7.98
N GLN A 259 -3.98 16.25 -8.54
CA GLN A 259 -4.60 14.95 -8.25
C GLN A 259 -4.38 14.52 -6.79
N ALA A 260 -3.15 14.65 -6.27
CA ALA A 260 -2.85 14.35 -4.87
C ALA A 260 -3.77 15.11 -3.91
N LYS A 261 -3.92 16.43 -4.14
CA LYS A 261 -4.84 17.28 -3.39
C LYS A 261 -6.27 16.72 -3.41
N ILE A 262 -6.79 16.36 -4.57
CA ILE A 262 -8.16 15.82 -4.71
C ILE A 262 -8.32 14.53 -3.91
N TYR A 263 -7.34 13.62 -3.95
CA TYR A 263 -7.39 12.37 -3.19
C TYR A 263 -7.43 12.61 -1.68
N PHE A 264 -6.55 13.47 -1.15
CA PHE A 264 -6.52 13.78 0.27
C PHE A 264 -7.75 14.58 0.74
N GLU A 265 -8.27 15.52 -0.07
CA GLU A 265 -9.51 16.24 0.25
C GLU A 265 -10.71 15.26 0.28
N THR A 266 -10.76 14.32 -0.67
CA THR A 266 -11.79 13.27 -0.70
C THR A 266 -11.71 12.36 0.52
N TYR A 267 -10.49 11.95 0.91
CA TYR A 267 -10.25 11.17 2.13
C TYR A 267 -10.75 11.93 3.37
N LEU A 268 -10.33 13.18 3.53
CA LEU A 268 -10.68 14.01 4.68
C LEU A 268 -12.20 14.20 4.78
N ASN A 269 -12.88 14.45 3.67
CA ASN A 269 -14.33 14.59 3.63
C ASN A 269 -15.06 13.29 4.06
N ARG A 270 -14.56 12.12 3.65
CA ARG A 270 -15.13 10.82 4.02
C ARG A 270 -14.96 10.55 5.52
N VAL A 271 -13.75 10.75 6.04
CA VAL A 271 -13.49 10.58 7.48
C VAL A 271 -14.32 11.59 8.28
N THR A 272 -14.46 12.84 7.79
CA THR A 272 -15.19 13.93 8.46
C THR A 272 -16.70 13.80 8.50
N THR A 273 -17.28 13.10 7.54
CA THR A 273 -18.74 12.92 7.49
C THR A 273 -19.20 11.67 8.25
N SER A 274 -18.30 10.72 8.50
CA SER A 274 -18.65 9.46 9.18
C SER A 274 -18.92 9.68 10.67
N LYS A 275 -20.13 9.35 11.17
CA LYS A 275 -20.54 9.51 12.60
C LYS A 275 -19.75 8.64 13.61
N GLN A 276 -18.64 8.02 13.23
CA GLN A 276 -17.82 7.11 14.05
C GLN A 276 -16.55 7.78 14.60
N TYR A 277 -16.67 9.06 14.93
CA TYR A 277 -15.55 9.96 15.22
C TYR A 277 -14.73 9.67 16.49
N GLN A 278 -15.13 8.73 17.35
CA GLN A 278 -14.53 8.63 18.71
C GLN A 278 -14.05 7.23 19.14
N GLN A 279 -14.26 6.16 18.37
CA GLN A 279 -13.77 4.82 18.75
C GLN A 279 -12.73 4.23 17.79
N GLN A 280 -12.49 4.83 16.62
CA GLN A 280 -11.57 4.29 15.61
C GLN A 280 -10.15 4.87 15.64
N THR A 281 -9.93 5.97 16.36
CA THR A 281 -8.60 6.59 16.46
C THR A 281 -7.59 5.76 17.25
N LEU A 282 -8.02 4.75 18.03
CA LEU A 282 -7.12 3.91 18.83
C LEU A 282 -6.71 2.60 18.14
N ASN A 283 -7.42 2.16 17.09
CA ASN A 283 -7.16 0.89 16.40
C ASN A 283 -6.53 1.07 15.00
N ARG A 284 -6.29 2.31 14.55
CA ARG A 284 -5.81 2.64 13.19
C ARG A 284 -4.29 2.49 12.98
N THR A 285 -3.55 2.04 13.97
CA THR A 285 -2.07 2.07 13.95
C THR A 285 -1.41 1.00 13.08
N PHE A 286 -2.16 0.09 12.44
CA PHE A 286 -1.58 -1.08 11.79
C PHE A 286 -1.98 -1.33 10.33
N THR A 287 -3.02 -0.68 9.79
CA THR A 287 -3.52 -1.01 8.43
C THR A 287 -2.98 -0.12 7.32
N THR A 288 -2.60 1.13 7.60
CA THR A 288 -1.79 1.93 6.67
C THR A 288 -0.71 2.69 7.38
N GLY A 289 0.45 2.75 6.73
CA GLY A 289 1.65 3.27 7.33
C GLY A 289 1.67 4.77 7.62
N PHE A 290 0.62 5.48 7.21
CA PHE A 290 0.88 6.70 6.46
C PHE A 290 0.22 7.97 6.97
N THR A 291 -0.89 7.92 7.67
CA THR A 291 -1.70 9.13 7.71
C THR A 291 -2.58 9.24 8.95
N SER A 292 -2.17 10.13 9.84
CA SER A 292 -3.09 10.82 10.73
C SER A 292 -3.87 11.89 9.95
N LEU A 293 -5.02 12.32 10.47
CA LEU A 293 -5.78 13.44 9.90
C LEU A 293 -4.92 14.71 9.70
N ILE A 294 -3.98 14.95 10.62
CA ILE A 294 -3.05 16.09 10.61
C ILE A 294 -2.12 16.00 9.38
N ASP A 295 -1.68 14.78 9.03
CA ASP A 295 -0.80 14.57 7.89
C ASP A 295 -1.55 14.83 6.58
N ALA A 296 -2.82 14.39 6.47
CA ALA A 296 -3.64 14.65 5.29
C ALA A 296 -3.83 16.15 5.01
N GLU A 297 -4.10 16.96 6.04
CA GLU A 297 -4.20 18.42 5.91
C GLU A 297 -2.87 19.05 5.47
N SER A 298 -1.77 18.56 6.01
CA SER A 298 -0.42 19.00 5.67
C SER A 298 -0.08 18.67 4.21
N TYR A 299 -0.40 17.46 3.74
CA TYR A 299 -0.22 17.05 2.35
C TYR A 299 -1.04 17.90 1.38
N ILE A 300 -2.30 18.21 1.70
CA ILE A 300 -3.15 19.13 0.91
C ILE A 300 -2.48 20.50 0.77
N ARG A 301 -1.92 21.03 1.87
CA ARG A 301 -1.23 22.33 1.87
C ARG A 301 0.03 22.30 1.00
N ILE A 302 0.86 21.27 1.15
CA ILE A 302 2.10 21.10 0.37
C ILE A 302 1.78 20.99 -1.12
N ALA A 303 0.81 20.16 -1.50
CA ALA A 303 0.39 19.99 -2.89
C ALA A 303 -0.06 21.31 -3.54
N LYS A 304 -0.83 22.12 -2.81
CA LYS A 304 -1.27 23.46 -3.24
C LYS A 304 -0.06 24.39 -3.44
N MET A 305 0.81 24.49 -2.44
CA MET A 305 1.97 25.39 -2.47
C MET A 305 2.92 25.02 -3.62
N ASN A 306 3.29 23.75 -3.72
CA ASN A 306 4.23 23.28 -4.74
C ASN A 306 3.64 23.42 -6.14
N GLY A 307 2.35 23.10 -6.32
CA GLY A 307 1.67 23.32 -7.59
C GLY A 307 1.68 24.78 -8.04
N ILE A 308 1.53 25.74 -7.12
CA ILE A 308 1.65 27.18 -7.43
C ILE A 308 3.08 27.54 -7.81
N VAL A 309 4.07 27.10 -7.04
CA VAL A 309 5.48 27.37 -7.34
C VAL A 309 5.84 26.86 -8.73
N LEU A 310 5.46 25.63 -9.08
CA LEU A 310 5.75 25.08 -10.41
C LEU A 310 5.03 25.82 -11.53
N LYS A 311 3.79 26.29 -11.33
CA LYS A 311 3.10 27.15 -12.31
C LYS A 311 3.85 28.46 -12.56
N LEU A 312 4.42 29.06 -11.50
CA LEU A 312 5.25 30.26 -11.64
C LEU A 312 6.54 29.96 -12.42
N LEU A 313 7.20 28.84 -12.11
CA LEU A 313 8.41 28.43 -12.84
C LEU A 313 8.13 28.16 -14.31
N LEU A 314 7.05 27.45 -14.61
CA LEU A 314 6.58 27.18 -15.96
C LEU A 314 6.26 28.47 -16.73
N GLY A 315 5.71 29.47 -16.04
CA GLY A 315 5.46 30.81 -16.59
C GLY A 315 6.72 31.69 -16.75
N GLY A 316 7.91 31.18 -16.44
CA GLY A 316 9.18 31.90 -16.59
C GLY A 316 9.49 32.88 -15.45
N HIS A 317 8.80 32.80 -14.30
CA HIS A 317 9.13 33.66 -13.16
C HIS A 317 10.48 33.27 -12.53
N LYS A 318 11.29 34.29 -12.24
CA LYS A 318 12.60 34.18 -11.58
C LYS A 318 13.50 33.09 -12.21
N PRO A 319 13.85 33.19 -13.51
CA PRO A 319 14.51 32.10 -14.24
C PRO A 319 15.82 31.63 -13.59
N ASP A 320 16.56 32.55 -12.97
CA ASP A 320 17.87 32.25 -12.37
C ASP A 320 17.79 31.76 -10.91
N VAL A 321 16.60 31.71 -10.32
CA VAL A 321 16.50 31.35 -8.89
C VAL A 321 16.70 29.86 -8.68
N LYS A 322 17.56 29.55 -7.70
CA LYS A 322 17.79 28.19 -7.23
C LYS A 322 16.71 27.81 -6.24
N ILE A 323 16.13 26.63 -6.44
CA ILE A 323 15.06 26.11 -5.60
C ILE A 323 15.64 25.34 -4.43
N ASP A 324 15.12 25.64 -3.25
CA ASP A 324 15.42 24.92 -2.01
C ASP A 324 14.18 24.13 -1.53
N PHE A 325 14.41 23.11 -0.71
CA PHE A 325 13.38 22.23 -0.17
C PHE A 325 13.24 22.47 1.33
N ASP A 326 12.02 22.77 1.78
CA ASP A 326 11.72 22.96 3.19
C ASP A 326 10.75 21.89 3.72
N PHE A 327 11.27 21.08 4.63
CA PHE A 327 10.56 19.98 5.30
C PHE A 327 9.92 20.40 6.63
N SER A 328 9.88 21.70 6.95
CA SER A 328 9.29 22.20 8.20
C SER A 328 7.80 21.87 8.37
N LEU A 329 7.05 21.78 7.26
CA LEU A 329 5.63 21.47 7.28
C LEU A 329 5.35 19.96 7.37
N HIS A 330 6.23 19.12 6.81
CA HIS A 330 6.10 17.67 6.85
C HIS A 330 7.45 17.00 6.51
N ALA A 331 7.82 15.93 7.22
CA ALA A 331 9.08 15.23 7.03
C ALA A 331 9.22 14.56 5.66
N HIS A 332 8.14 13.92 5.17
CA HIS A 332 8.17 13.16 3.91
C HIS A 332 8.11 13.99 2.62
N TYR A 333 7.50 15.18 2.63
CA TYR A 333 7.32 16.00 1.43
C TYR A 333 7.66 17.45 1.72
N PRO A 334 8.61 18.05 1.00
CA PRO A 334 9.00 19.43 1.24
C PRO A 334 8.06 20.40 0.53
N THR A 335 8.04 21.63 1.03
CA THR A 335 7.59 22.79 0.26
C THR A 335 8.73 23.36 -0.58
N LEU A 336 8.43 23.81 -1.80
CA LEU A 336 9.40 24.45 -2.70
C LEU A 336 9.60 25.92 -2.32
N LYS A 337 10.86 26.35 -2.17
CA LYS A 337 11.23 27.74 -1.89
C LYS A 337 11.92 28.41 -3.09
N LEU A 338 11.33 29.52 -3.53
CA LEU A 338 11.78 30.45 -4.59
C LEU A 338 12.71 31.56 -4.08
#